data_AF-G4Q8P9-F1
#
_entry.id   AF-G4Q8P9-F1
#
_cell.length_a   1.000
_cell.length_b   1.000
_cell.length_c   1.000
_cell.angle_alpha   90.00
_cell.angle_beta   90.00
_cell.angle_gamma   90.00
#
_symmetry.space_group_name_H-M   'P 1'
#
loop_
_entity.id
_entity.type
_entity.pdbx_description
1 polymer ?
#
loop_
_entity_poly.entity_id
_entity_poly.type
_entity_poly.pdbx_seq_one_letter_code
_entity_poly.pdbx_strand_id
1 'polypeptide(L)'
;MESPLMNVKETAAYLHVGKSTVYKLEADGVLHRVNSAGHIRFSRDEVEKTVMDKVHNGWKSSRERELEREIARKDATIQNLKSLLYRLASGVMDGLGKEGLLEPEKR
;
A
#
# COMPACT_ATOMS: atom_id res chain seq x y z
N MET A 1 19.50 5.44 -25.98
CA MET A 1 20.65 4.56 -25.69
C MET A 1 20.05 3.23 -25.29
N GLU A 2 20.44 2.12 -25.95
CA GLU A 2 19.95 0.79 -25.56
C GLU A 2 20.57 0.40 -24.21
N SER A 3 19.71 0.03 -23.27
CA SER A 3 20.14 -0.32 -21.91
C SER A 3 20.69 -1.74 -21.90
N PRO A 4 21.85 -1.99 -21.27
CA PRO A 4 22.49 -3.30 -21.32
C PRO A 4 21.56 -4.41 -20.79
N LEU A 5 21.37 -5.46 -21.60
CA LEU A 5 20.62 -6.65 -21.18
C LEU A 5 21.50 -7.56 -20.32
N MET A 6 21.17 -7.64 -19.03
CA MET A 6 21.91 -8.40 -18.05
C MET A 6 21.36 -9.83 -17.92
N ASN A 7 22.24 -10.81 -17.84
CA ASN A 7 21.86 -12.17 -17.46
C ASN A 7 21.70 -12.31 -15.94
N VAL A 8 21.18 -13.45 -15.47
CA VAL A 8 20.96 -13.73 -14.02
C VAL A 8 22.22 -13.48 -13.16
N LYS A 9 23.42 -13.83 -13.65
CA LYS A 9 24.68 -13.64 -12.90
C LYS A 9 25.01 -12.16 -12.77
N GLU A 10 24.85 -11.39 -13.85
CA GLU A 10 25.10 -9.95 -13.89
C GLU A 10 24.08 -9.20 -13.03
N THR A 11 22.80 -9.55 -13.12
CA THR A 11 21.74 -8.97 -12.28
C THR A 11 21.96 -9.28 -10.81
N ALA A 12 22.38 -10.50 -10.46
CA ALA A 12 22.72 -10.87 -9.09
C ALA A 12 23.88 -10.02 -8.54
N ALA A 13 24.92 -9.84 -9.34
CA ALA A 13 26.06 -8.99 -8.98
C ALA A 13 25.66 -7.52 -8.83
N TYR A 14 24.84 -7.00 -9.74
CA TYR A 14 24.35 -5.63 -9.72
C TYR A 14 23.47 -5.34 -8.49
N LEU A 15 22.61 -6.28 -8.12
CA LEU A 15 21.73 -6.18 -6.95
C LEU A 15 22.41 -6.57 -5.63
N HIS A 16 23.67 -7.03 -5.67
CA HIS A 16 24.37 -7.59 -4.51
C HIS A 16 23.60 -8.71 -3.78
N VAL A 17 22.93 -9.58 -4.55
CA VAL A 17 22.16 -10.74 -4.01
C VAL A 17 22.62 -12.06 -4.61
N GLY A 18 22.19 -13.17 -4.02
CA GLY A 18 22.39 -14.50 -4.59
C GLY A 18 21.58 -14.73 -5.87
N LYS A 19 22.08 -15.57 -6.78
CA LYS A 19 21.35 -15.95 -8.02
C LYS A 19 19.98 -16.56 -7.73
N SER A 20 19.85 -17.32 -6.64
CA SER A 20 18.57 -17.88 -6.18
C SER A 20 17.54 -16.81 -5.87
N THR A 21 17.97 -15.67 -5.32
CA THR A 21 17.11 -14.51 -5.08
C THR A 21 16.63 -13.91 -6.40
N VAL A 22 17.50 -13.79 -7.41
CA VAL A 22 17.10 -13.28 -8.74
C VAL A 22 16.03 -14.17 -9.38
N TYR A 23 16.18 -15.50 -9.31
CA TYR A 23 15.15 -16.42 -9.80
C TYR A 23 13.83 -16.29 -9.04
N LYS A 24 13.88 -16.12 -7.71
CA LYS A 24 12.66 -15.86 -6.93
C LYS A 24 12.00 -14.55 -7.35
N LEU A 25 12.77 -13.48 -7.54
CA LEU A 25 12.24 -12.20 -7.98
C LEU A 25 11.62 -12.26 -9.38
N GLU A 26 12.15 -13.06 -10.30
CA GLU A 26 11.51 -13.29 -11.60
C GLU A 26 10.22 -14.10 -11.48
N ALA A 27 10.24 -15.19 -10.70
CA ALA A 27 9.07 -16.03 -10.45
C ALA A 27 7.94 -15.28 -9.73
N ASP A 28 8.29 -14.39 -8.80
CA ASP A 28 7.36 -13.52 -8.07
C ASP A 28 6.85 -12.35 -8.94
N GLY A 29 7.29 -12.25 -10.21
CA GLY A 29 6.91 -11.18 -11.13
C GLY A 29 7.47 -9.81 -10.76
N VAL A 30 8.47 -9.77 -9.88
CA VAL A 30 9.13 -8.53 -9.44
C VAL A 30 10.10 -8.03 -10.50
N LEU A 31 10.95 -8.92 -11.02
CA LEU A 31 11.83 -8.60 -12.13
C LEU A 31 11.24 -9.17 -13.41
N HIS A 32 10.96 -8.33 -14.39
CA HIS A 32 10.46 -8.81 -15.67
C HIS A 32 11.62 -9.18 -16.58
N ARG A 33 11.53 -10.40 -17.12
CA ARG A 33 12.46 -10.84 -18.16
C ARG A 33 12.10 -10.19 -19.49
N VAL A 34 13.11 -9.90 -20.29
CA VAL A 34 12.93 -9.54 -21.70
C VAL A 34 12.58 -10.82 -22.47
N ASN A 35 11.46 -10.79 -23.19
CA ASN A 35 11.01 -11.91 -24.02
C ASN A 35 11.97 -12.11 -25.19
N SER A 36 13.00 -12.92 -24.99
CA SER A 36 13.91 -13.36 -26.03
C SER A 36 14.26 -14.83 -25.85
N ALA A 37 14.63 -15.48 -26.95
CA ALA A 37 14.72 -16.93 -27.05
C ALA A 37 15.75 -17.52 -26.07
N GLY A 38 15.28 -18.42 -25.19
CA GLY A 38 16.09 -19.41 -24.47
C GLY A 38 16.84 -18.95 -23.22
N HIS A 39 17.09 -17.65 -23.03
CA HIS A 39 17.86 -17.15 -21.88
C HIS A 39 17.16 -16.01 -21.14
N ILE A 40 17.06 -16.13 -19.81
CA ILE A 40 16.55 -15.08 -18.95
C ILE A 40 17.51 -13.89 -19.00
N ARG A 41 16.99 -12.75 -19.46
CA ARG A 41 17.67 -11.47 -19.60
C ARG A 41 16.82 -10.40 -18.93
N PHE A 42 17.45 -9.45 -18.27
CA PHE A 42 16.80 -8.33 -17.61
C PHE A 42 17.36 -7.02 -18.17
N SER A 43 16.49 -6.07 -18.47
CA SER A 43 16.93 -4.71 -18.78
C SER A 43 17.49 -4.07 -17.51
N ARG A 44 18.68 -3.47 -17.58
CA ARG A 44 19.26 -2.75 -16.43
C ARG A 44 18.32 -1.67 -15.91
N ASP A 45 17.73 -0.87 -16.79
CA ASP A 45 16.84 0.22 -16.40
C ASP A 45 15.60 -0.29 -15.69
N GLU A 46 15.09 -1.45 -16.10
CA GLU A 46 13.93 -2.07 -15.47
C GLU A 46 14.28 -2.63 -14.09
N VAL A 47 15.46 -3.25 -13.95
CA VAL A 47 16.00 -3.68 -12.66
C VAL A 47 16.17 -2.48 -11.72
N GLU A 48 16.79 -1.39 -12.21
CA GLU A 48 17.03 -0.17 -11.44
C GLU A 48 15.71 0.50 -11.04
N LYS A 49 14.76 0.63 -11.96
CA LYS A 49 13.41 1.13 -11.66
C LYS A 49 12.73 0.29 -10.58
N THR A 50 12.80 -1.03 -10.70
CA THR A 50 12.19 -1.95 -9.71
C THR A 50 12.84 -1.79 -8.33
N VAL A 51 14.17 -1.64 -8.28
CA VAL A 51 14.90 -1.39 -7.03
C VAL A 51 14.52 -0.03 -6.45
N MET A 52 14.51 1.02 -7.26
CA MET A 52 14.16 2.38 -6.82
C MET A 52 12.71 2.43 -6.31
N ASP A 53 11.76 1.84 -7.04
CA ASP A 53 10.36 1.72 -6.62
C ASP A 53 10.24 0.93 -5.31
N LYS A 54 11.06 -0.10 -5.10
CA LYS A 54 11.05 -0.91 -3.87
C LYS A 54 11.79 -0.29 -2.70
N VAL A 55 12.84 0.48 -2.93
CA VAL A 55 13.56 1.25 -1.90
C VAL A 55 12.68 2.41 -1.41
N HIS A 56 11.94 3.06 -2.31
CA HIS A 56 11.02 4.14 -1.95
C HIS A 56 9.70 3.64 -1.34
N ASN A 57 9.20 2.47 -1.76
CA ASN A 57 7.92 1.94 -1.25
C ASN A 57 8.03 0.85 -0.17
N GLY A 58 9.24 0.39 0.14
CA GLY A 58 9.50 -0.67 1.12
C GLY A 58 8.95 -2.04 0.72
N TRP A 59 9.62 -3.12 1.09
CA TRP A 59 8.99 -4.45 1.11
C TRP A 59 7.94 -4.43 2.22
N LYS A 60 6.71 -3.96 1.93
CA LYS A 60 5.61 -4.11 2.88
C LYS A 60 5.38 -5.60 3.08
N SER A 61 5.87 -6.08 4.22
CA SER A 61 5.68 -7.45 4.67
C SER A 61 4.19 -7.79 4.63
N SER A 62 3.85 -9.07 4.51
CA SER A 62 2.44 -9.50 4.61
C SER A 62 1.80 -8.97 5.90
N ARG A 63 2.60 -8.81 6.96
CA ARG A 63 2.18 -8.24 8.25
C ARG A 63 1.87 -6.74 8.16
N GLU A 64 2.67 -5.94 7.48
CA GLU A 64 2.38 -4.50 7.31
C GLU A 64 1.13 -4.27 6.46
N ARG A 65 0.94 -5.05 5.40
CA ARG A 65 -0.30 -5.00 4.60
C ARG A 65 -1.52 -5.40 5.41
N GLU A 66 -1.39 -6.35 6.32
CA GLU A 66 -2.46 -6.74 7.24
C GLU A 66 -2.76 -5.63 8.25
N LEU A 67 -1.74 -5.01 8.83
CA LEU A 67 -1.87 -3.88 9.75
C LEU A 67 -2.55 -2.68 9.09
N GLU A 68 -2.20 -2.35 7.85
CA GLU A 68 -2.86 -1.27 7.10
C GLU A 68 -4.34 -1.53 6.87
N ARG A 69 -4.71 -2.78 6.52
CA ARG A 69 -6.12 -3.16 6.40
C ARG A 69 -6.83 -3.08 7.75
N GLU A 70 -6.16 -3.43 8.84
CA GLU A 70 -6.74 -3.35 10.18
C GLU A 70 -6.96 -1.90 10.60
N ILE A 71 -5.99 -1.01 10.35
CA ILE A 71 -6.11 0.44 10.57
C ILE A 71 -7.29 0.98 9.78
N ALA A 72 -7.38 0.68 8.47
CA ALA A 72 -8.48 1.15 7.63
C ALA A 72 -9.86 0.67 8.14
N ARG A 73 -9.96 -0.57 8.63
CA ARG A 73 -11.21 -1.09 9.23
C ARG A 73 -11.55 -0.38 10.54
N LYS A 74 -10.55 -0.11 11.39
CA LYS A 74 -10.74 0.63 12.64
C LYS A 74 -11.18 2.07 12.35
N ASP A 75 -10.58 2.74 11.37
CA ASP A 75 -10.96 4.10 10.97
C ASP A 75 -12.40 4.16 10.46
N ALA A 76 -12.81 3.22 9.60
CA ALA A 76 -14.20 3.12 9.16
C ALA A 76 -15.17 2.92 10.33
N THR A 77 -14.79 2.11 11.32
CA THR A 77 -15.60 1.88 12.53
C THR A 77 -15.72 3.15 13.36
N ILE A 78 -14.62 3.88 13.56
CA ILE A 78 -14.59 5.16 14.27
C ILE A 78 -15.51 6.18 13.59
N GLN A 79 -15.47 6.29 12.25
CA GLN A 79 -16.32 7.22 11.50
C GLN A 79 -17.81 6.87 11.64
N ASN A 80 -18.15 5.58 11.60
CA ASN A 80 -19.52 5.12 11.83
C ASN A 80 -20.01 5.46 13.24
N LEU A 81 -19.19 5.21 14.26
CA LEU A 81 -19.52 5.53 15.65
C LEU A 81 -19.69 7.04 15.88
N LYS A 82 -18.81 7.87 15.31
CA LYS A 82 -18.95 9.34 15.34
C LYS A 82 -20.28 9.77 14.72
N SER A 83 -20.61 9.23 13.55
CA SER A 83 -21.86 9.54 12.86
C SER A 83 -23.10 9.15 13.68
N LEU A 84 -23.06 7.99 14.33
CA LEU A 84 -24.14 7.55 15.22
C LEU A 84 -24.30 8.48 16.41
N LEU A 85 -23.19 8.88 17.03
CA LEU A 85 -23.18 9.78 18.18
C LEU A 85 -23.77 11.14 17.82
N TYR A 86 -23.41 11.70 16.66
CA TYR A 86 -24.01 12.94 16.17
C TYR A 86 -25.53 12.82 15.95
N ARG A 87 -26.01 11.72 15.37
CA ARG A 87 -27.44 11.49 15.18
C ARG A 87 -28.19 11.38 16.51
N LEU A 88 -27.62 10.67 17.48
CA LEU A 88 -28.20 10.57 18.81
C LEU A 88 -28.25 11.93 19.51
N ALA A 89 -27.16 12.69 19.47
CA ALA A 89 -27.10 14.03 20.04
C ALA A 89 -28.14 14.97 19.39
N SER A 90 -28.28 14.92 18.07
CA SER A 90 -29.32 15.69 17.35
C SER A 90 -30.72 15.26 17.77
N GLY A 91 -31.00 13.95 17.83
CA GLY A 91 -32.32 13.45 18.23
C GLY A 91 -32.70 13.82 19.66
N VAL A 92 -31.73 13.81 20.59
CA VAL A 92 -31.92 14.28 21.96
C VAL A 92 -32.20 15.78 22.00
N MET A 93 -31.44 16.60 21.27
CA MET A 93 -31.68 18.04 21.19
C MET A 93 -33.04 18.36 20.57
N ASP A 94 -33.43 17.67 19.50
CA ASP A 94 -34.76 17.82 18.88
C ASP A 94 -35.89 17.45 19.85
N GLY A 95 -35.70 16.38 20.63
CA GLY A 95 -36.65 15.97 21.68
C GLY A 95 -36.79 17.02 22.78
N LEU A 96 -35.66 17.48 23.34
CA LEU A 96 -35.64 18.52 24.38
C LEU A 96 -36.22 19.85 23.88
N GLY A 97 -35.99 20.20 22.61
CA GLY A 97 -36.57 21.40 21.99
C GLY A 97 -38.09 21.30 21.84
N LYS A 98 -38.62 20.12 21.48
CA LYS A 98 -40.08 19.88 21.40
C LYS A 98 -40.76 19.90 22.77
N GLU A 99 -40.06 19.46 23.81
CA GLU A 99 -40.54 19.47 25.19
C GLU A 99 -40.39 20.85 25.87
N GLY A 100 -39.83 21.85 25.17
CA GLY A 100 -39.63 23.19 25.73
C GLY A 100 -38.57 23.24 26.83
N LEU A 101 -37.71 22.21 26.93
CA LEU A 101 -36.66 22.07 27.93
C LEU A 101 -35.32 22.68 27.47
N LEU A 102 -35.26 23.22 26.25
CA LEU A 102 -34.15 24.02 25.76
C LEU A 102 -34.47 25.50 25.92
N GLU A 103 -33.69 26.20 26.75
CA GLU A 103 -33.74 27.66 26.85
C GLU A 103 -33.32 28.27 25.49
N PRO A 104 -34.09 29.21 24.91
CA PRO A 104 -33.64 29.92 23.72
C PRO A 104 -32.41 30.75 24.10
N GLU A 105 -31.31 30.60 23.34
CA GLU A 105 -30.15 31.48 23.47
C GLU A 105 -30.63 32.93 23.29
N LYS A 106 -30.65 33.68 24.40
CA LYS A 106 -30.85 35.13 24.38
C LYS A 106 -29.64 35.74 23.69
N ARG A 107 -29.84 36.17 22.44
CA ARG A 107 -28.90 37.03 21.71
C ARG A 107 -28.76 38.39 22.36
#